data_AF-X0T6T7-F1
#
_entry.id   AF-X0T6T7-F1
#
_cell.length_a   1.000
_cell.length_b   1.000
_cell.length_c   1.000
_cell.angle_alpha   90.00
_cell.angle_beta   90.00
_cell.angle_gamma   90.00
#
_symmetry.space_group_name_H-M   'P 1'
#
loop_
_entity.id
_entity.type
_entity.pdbx_description
1 polymer ?
#
loop_
_entity_poly.entity_id
_entity_poly.type
_entity_poly.pdbx_seq_one_letter_code
_entity_poly.pdbx_strand_id
1 'polypeptide(L)'
;MAMRFKNYLWLTSLLIVLTTSCQPTSNSTNQESADLVITNAKIFTSNKQQPWAEALAIKDGKFIYVGDANGIASYKSTNSINLNGKLVIPGLTDAHTHPGYGGVENFGEIDEDNKEDLLAAIKEYAEEHPDDKWLRLCCWPTYMFVHGNKGPDKEVLDLVVPDRPVW
;
A
#
# COMPACT_ATOMS: atom_id res chain seq x y z
N MET A 1 64.73 30.44 70.33
CA MET A 1 65.32 29.77 69.14
C MET A 1 64.49 28.51 68.89
N ALA A 2 64.04 28.39 67.64
CA ALA A 2 63.09 27.46 67.02
C ALA A 2 62.80 26.06 67.64
N MET A 3 61.50 25.72 67.60
CA MET A 3 60.88 24.39 67.67
C MET A 3 61.47 23.37 66.68
N ARG A 4 61.30 22.07 66.98
CA ARG A 4 60.86 21.06 65.99
C ARG A 4 60.05 19.94 66.66
N PHE A 5 58.73 19.98 66.48
CA PHE A 5 57.77 18.91 66.81
C PHE A 5 57.80 17.81 65.73
N LYS A 6 57.62 16.55 66.13
CA LYS A 6 57.50 15.37 65.26
C LYS A 6 56.11 15.30 64.63
N ASN A 7 56.04 15.12 63.31
CA ASN A 7 54.80 14.91 62.55
C ASN A 7 54.29 13.47 62.71
N TYR A 8 53.25 13.27 63.52
CA TYR A 8 52.38 12.09 63.49
C TYR A 8 50.96 12.57 63.22
N LEU A 9 50.59 12.77 61.95
CA LEU A 9 49.24 13.22 61.60
C LEU A 9 48.89 12.92 60.14
N TRP A 10 49.02 11.66 59.73
CA TRP A 10 48.47 11.17 58.46
C TRP A 10 48.04 9.71 58.60
N LEU A 11 47.07 9.41 59.47
CA LEU A 11 46.50 8.05 59.53
C LEU A 11 45.06 7.94 60.07
N THR A 12 44.28 9.02 60.07
CA THR A 12 42.87 8.98 60.50
C THR A 12 41.97 9.80 59.57
N SER A 13 41.72 9.29 58.36
CA SER A 13 40.58 9.71 57.53
C SER A 13 40.05 8.49 56.77
N LEU A 14 39.55 7.53 57.54
CA LEU A 14 38.61 6.51 57.07
C LEU A 14 37.41 6.56 58.01
N LEU A 15 36.41 7.40 57.73
CA LEU A 15 35.03 7.20 58.16
C LEU A 15 34.11 8.27 57.57
N ILE A 16 32.99 7.83 57.00
CA ILE A 16 31.78 8.62 56.66
C ILE A 16 31.85 9.37 55.33
N VAL A 17 31.70 8.67 54.19
CA VAL A 17 30.73 9.01 53.10
C VAL A 17 30.56 7.75 52.24
N LEU A 18 29.74 6.78 52.67
CA LEU A 18 29.43 5.57 51.88
C LEU A 18 27.93 5.21 51.93
N THR A 19 27.07 6.20 52.13
CA THR A 19 25.62 5.98 52.17
C THR A 19 24.88 7.09 51.44
N THR A 20 25.00 7.14 50.11
CA THR A 20 24.03 7.87 49.28
C THR A 20 23.76 7.13 47.98
N SER A 21 22.56 6.53 47.95
CA SER A 21 21.67 6.43 46.80
C SER A 21 21.86 5.27 45.82
N CYS A 22 21.45 4.07 46.25
CA CYS A 22 20.73 3.18 45.33
C CYS A 22 19.35 3.81 45.07
N GLN A 23 19.25 4.63 44.02
CA GLN A 23 17.94 4.87 43.41
C GLN A 23 17.52 3.57 42.72
N PRO A 24 16.28 3.08 42.91
CA PRO A 24 15.73 2.09 41.99
C PRO A 24 15.74 2.75 40.62
N THR A 25 16.57 2.25 39.71
CA THR A 25 16.42 2.58 38.29
C THR A 25 15.00 2.19 37.94
N SER A 26 14.16 3.18 37.65
CA SER A 26 12.92 2.92 36.92
C SER A 26 13.36 2.11 35.71
N ASN A 27 13.00 0.84 35.67
CA ASN A 27 13.09 0.03 34.46
C ASN A 27 12.13 0.69 33.46
N SER A 28 12.57 1.77 32.82
CA SER A 28 12.04 2.16 31.53
C SER A 28 12.36 0.96 30.65
N THR A 29 11.39 0.08 30.49
CA THR A 29 11.39 -0.88 29.39
C THR A 29 11.65 -0.02 28.15
N ASN A 30 12.86 -0.12 27.63
CA ASN A 30 13.33 0.74 26.55
C ASN A 30 12.60 0.25 25.30
N GLN A 31 11.38 0.74 25.09
CA GLN A 31 10.55 0.31 23.98
C GLN A 31 11.21 0.73 22.67
N GLU A 32 11.32 -0.19 21.73
CA GLU A 32 11.84 0.12 20.41
C GLU A 32 10.84 1.01 19.66
N SER A 33 11.34 2.11 19.09
CA SER A 33 10.51 3.03 18.31
C SER A 33 10.11 2.41 16.96
N ALA A 34 8.83 2.51 16.63
CA ALA A 34 8.21 2.07 15.37
C ALA A 34 7.43 3.22 14.72
N ASP A 35 7.27 3.19 13.39
CA ASP A 35 6.46 4.16 12.63
C ASP A 35 4.97 3.82 12.69
N LEU A 36 4.64 2.52 12.73
CA LEU A 36 3.26 2.02 12.84
C LEU A 36 3.24 0.78 13.74
N VAL A 37 2.29 0.75 14.66
CA VAL A 37 1.95 -0.44 15.46
C VAL A 37 0.50 -0.83 15.17
N ILE A 38 0.27 -2.09 14.81
CA ILE A 38 -1.05 -2.67 14.64
C ILE A 38 -1.28 -3.73 15.71
N THR A 39 -2.43 -3.68 16.37
CA THR A 39 -2.82 -4.63 17.43
C THR A 39 -4.23 -5.19 17.21
N ASN A 40 -4.54 -6.27 17.92
CA ASN A 40 -5.86 -6.91 17.92
C ASN A 40 -6.34 -7.19 16.49
N ALA A 41 -5.49 -7.88 15.73
CA ALA A 41 -5.73 -8.21 14.34
C ALA A 41 -5.68 -9.74 14.15
N LYS A 42 -6.25 -10.24 13.07
CA LYS A 42 -6.01 -11.61 12.59
C LYS A 42 -5.05 -11.51 11.40
N ILE A 43 -3.76 -11.69 11.61
CA ILE A 43 -2.74 -11.45 10.57
C ILE A 43 -2.33 -12.78 9.95
N PHE A 44 -2.61 -12.97 8.67
CA PHE A 44 -2.05 -14.08 7.90
C PHE A 44 -0.66 -13.72 7.39
N THR A 45 0.36 -14.50 7.75
CA THR A 45 1.77 -14.16 7.44
C THR A 45 2.31 -14.83 6.19
N SER A 46 1.60 -15.85 5.66
CA SER A 46 2.12 -16.78 4.63
C SER A 46 3.38 -17.56 5.06
N ASN A 47 3.81 -17.46 6.32
CA ASN A 47 4.91 -18.25 6.87
C ASN A 47 4.35 -19.58 7.43
N LYS A 48 4.78 -20.72 6.87
CA LYS A 48 4.32 -22.05 7.31
C LYS A 48 4.61 -22.33 8.80
N GLN A 49 5.66 -21.74 9.38
CA GLN A 49 6.03 -21.95 10.79
C GLN A 49 5.25 -21.05 11.75
N GLN A 50 4.72 -19.93 11.26
CA GLN A 50 3.91 -18.99 12.04
C GLN A 50 2.80 -18.42 11.17
N PRO A 51 1.78 -19.21 10.77
CA PRO A 51 0.79 -18.78 9.77
C PRO A 51 -0.07 -17.60 10.22
N TRP A 52 -0.19 -17.42 11.53
CA TRP A 52 -1.02 -16.41 12.17
C TRP A 52 -0.22 -15.54 13.15
N ALA A 53 -0.60 -14.27 13.24
CA ALA A 53 -0.13 -13.32 14.25
C ALA A 53 -1.29 -12.40 14.66
N GLU A 54 -1.10 -11.68 15.76
CA GLU A 54 -2.11 -10.82 16.40
C GLU A 54 -1.74 -9.34 16.36
N ALA A 55 -0.43 -9.05 16.25
CA ALA A 55 0.11 -7.71 16.21
C ALA A 55 1.35 -7.63 15.29
N LEU A 56 1.63 -6.43 14.80
CA LEU A 56 2.84 -6.14 14.04
C LEU A 56 3.35 -4.72 14.33
N ALA A 57 4.65 -4.51 14.14
CA ALA A 57 5.28 -3.19 14.18
C ALA A 57 6.11 -2.98 12.91
N ILE A 58 6.03 -1.78 12.34
CA ILE A 58 6.74 -1.38 11.12
C ILE A 58 7.64 -0.19 11.43
N LYS A 59 8.85 -0.22 10.87
CA LYS A 59 9.80 0.88 10.86
C LYS A 59 10.52 0.94 9.52
N ASP A 60 10.64 2.12 8.93
CA ASP A 60 11.29 2.35 7.63
C ASP A 60 10.73 1.42 6.53
N GLY A 61 9.41 1.20 6.54
CA GLY A 61 8.73 0.32 5.59
C GLY A 61 8.98 -1.18 5.76
N LYS A 62 9.63 -1.60 6.86
CA LYS A 62 9.93 -3.00 7.17
C LYS A 62 9.24 -3.45 8.44
N PHE A 63 8.83 -4.71 8.48
CA PHE A 63 8.36 -5.33 9.72
C PHE A 63 9.54 -5.53 10.68
N ILE A 64 9.47 -4.88 11.85
CA ILE A 64 10.40 -5.12 12.96
C ILE A 64 9.82 -6.08 14.00
N TYR A 65 8.49 -6.31 13.94
CA TYR A 65 7.80 -7.33 14.73
C TYR A 65 6.57 -7.86 14.00
N VAL A 66 6.35 -9.17 14.07
CA VAL A 66 5.10 -9.84 13.68
C VAL A 66 4.89 -11.00 14.65
N GLY A 67 3.87 -10.93 15.50
CA GLY A 67 3.74 -11.91 16.58
C GLY A 67 2.47 -11.76 17.38
N ASP A 68 2.52 -12.23 18.62
CA ASP A 68 1.40 -12.19 19.56
C ASP A 68 1.16 -10.78 20.14
N ALA A 69 0.05 -10.62 20.84
CA ALA A 69 -0.30 -9.37 21.53
C ALA A 69 0.64 -9.03 22.70
N ASN A 70 1.47 -9.96 23.19
CA ASN A 70 2.33 -9.73 24.35
C ASN A 70 3.66 -9.08 23.91
N GLY A 71 4.28 -9.59 22.85
CA GLY A 71 5.58 -9.08 22.38
C GLY A 71 5.49 -7.67 21.80
N ILE A 72 4.30 -7.24 21.33
CA ILE A 72 4.10 -5.87 20.82
C ILE A 72 4.33 -4.79 21.88
N ALA A 73 4.20 -5.11 23.17
CA ALA A 73 4.47 -4.17 24.26
C ALA A 73 5.94 -3.69 24.29
N SER A 74 6.84 -4.36 23.58
CA SER A 74 8.24 -3.93 23.41
C SER A 74 8.41 -2.79 22.40
N TYR A 75 7.36 -2.42 21.67
CA TYR A 75 7.40 -1.42 20.61
C TYR A 75 6.49 -0.22 20.92
N LYS A 76 6.92 0.97 20.53
CA LYS A 76 6.17 2.23 20.72
C LYS A 76 6.07 2.98 19.40
N SER A 77 4.86 3.42 19.06
CA SER A 77 4.61 4.31 17.93
C SER A 77 3.56 5.36 18.32
N THR A 78 3.71 6.59 17.81
CA THR A 78 2.66 7.62 17.87
C THR A 78 1.49 7.32 16.94
N ASN A 79 1.65 6.38 16.00
CA ASN A 79 0.63 5.89 15.09
C ASN A 79 0.33 4.42 15.42
N SER A 80 -0.55 4.21 16.39
CA SER A 80 -0.98 2.88 16.81
C SER A 80 -2.44 2.64 16.42
N ILE A 81 -2.72 1.52 15.78
CA ILE A 81 -4.05 1.18 15.26
C ILE A 81 -4.50 -0.15 15.86
N ASN A 82 -5.64 -0.13 16.56
CA ASN A 82 -6.35 -1.35 16.96
C ASN A 82 -7.30 -1.76 15.83
N LEU A 83 -7.12 -2.96 15.28
CA LEU A 83 -7.91 -3.45 14.16
C LEU A 83 -9.21 -4.17 14.56
N ASN A 84 -9.51 -4.28 15.86
CA ASN A 84 -10.77 -4.85 16.36
C ASN A 84 -11.09 -6.25 15.78
N GLY A 85 -10.07 -7.10 15.68
CA GLY A 85 -10.17 -8.46 15.15
C GLY A 85 -10.20 -8.56 13.63
N LYS A 86 -10.05 -7.47 12.88
CA LYS A 86 -10.05 -7.49 11.41
C LYS A 86 -8.86 -8.29 10.85
N LEU A 87 -9.07 -8.84 9.66
CA LEU A 87 -8.08 -9.62 8.92
C LEU A 87 -7.04 -8.70 8.26
N VAL A 88 -5.77 -9.07 8.39
CA VAL A 88 -4.64 -8.52 7.64
C VAL A 88 -4.05 -9.65 6.79
N ILE A 89 -3.86 -9.39 5.51
CA ILE A 89 -3.21 -10.30 4.57
C ILE A 89 -2.01 -9.60 3.92
N PRO A 90 -1.04 -10.35 3.36
CA PRO A 90 -0.03 -9.76 2.51
C PRO A 90 -0.69 -9.00 1.35
N GLY A 91 -0.08 -7.89 0.92
CA GLY A 91 -0.53 -7.16 -0.25
C GLY A 91 -0.62 -8.09 -1.46
N LEU A 92 -1.71 -7.95 -2.23
CA LEU A 92 -1.86 -8.72 -3.47
C LEU A 92 -0.78 -8.29 -4.46
N THR A 93 -0.12 -9.27 -5.07
CA THR A 93 0.91 -9.06 -6.08
C THR A 93 0.43 -9.69 -7.37
N ASP A 94 0.39 -8.89 -8.43
CA ASP A 94 0.16 -9.37 -9.79
C ASP A 94 1.50 -9.59 -10.48
N ALA A 95 1.75 -10.83 -10.92
CA ALA A 95 3.01 -11.21 -11.55
C ALA A 95 3.05 -10.82 -13.05
N HIS A 96 1.90 -10.61 -13.68
CA HIS A 96 1.81 -10.26 -15.09
C HIS A 96 0.52 -9.52 -15.37
N THR A 97 0.64 -8.22 -15.58
CA THR A 97 -0.47 -7.34 -15.94
C THR A 97 -0.04 -6.36 -17.01
N HIS A 98 -1.01 -5.71 -17.64
CA HIS A 98 -0.80 -4.68 -18.64
C HIS A 98 -1.41 -3.35 -18.16
N PRO A 99 -0.79 -2.62 -17.21
CA PRO A 99 -1.41 -1.44 -16.58
C PRO A 99 -1.75 -0.33 -17.58
N GLY A 100 -0.99 -0.22 -18.66
CA GLY A 100 -1.26 0.72 -19.75
C GLY A 100 -2.58 0.46 -20.47
N TYR A 101 -3.10 -0.78 -20.43
CA TYR A 101 -4.39 -1.12 -21.03
C TYR A 101 -5.58 -0.58 -20.22
N GLY A 102 -5.45 -0.39 -18.90
CA GLY A 102 -6.57 0.12 -18.09
C GLY A 102 -7.10 1.50 -18.52
N GLY A 103 -6.28 2.34 -19.16
CA GLY A 103 -6.71 3.61 -19.78
C GLY A 103 -6.95 3.53 -21.29
N VAL A 104 -6.40 2.50 -21.95
CA VAL A 104 -6.60 2.25 -23.38
C VAL A 104 -7.94 1.54 -23.62
N GLU A 105 -8.38 0.68 -22.70
CA GLU A 105 -9.63 -0.09 -22.74
C GLU A 105 -10.88 0.72 -22.38
N ASN A 106 -10.75 2.02 -22.14
CA ASN A 106 -11.92 2.89 -22.02
C ASN A 106 -12.48 3.15 -23.42
N PHE A 107 -13.37 2.26 -23.83
CA PHE A 107 -14.10 2.28 -25.09
C PHE A 107 -15.59 2.56 -24.83
N GLY A 108 -16.25 3.19 -25.79
CA GLY A 108 -17.71 3.09 -25.87
C GLY A 108 -18.10 1.67 -26.24
N GLU A 109 -19.06 1.09 -25.53
CA GLU A 109 -19.61 -0.22 -25.85
C GLU A 109 -20.85 -0.04 -26.72
N ILE A 110 -20.85 -0.69 -27.89
CA ILE A 110 -22.01 -0.74 -28.79
C ILE A 110 -22.31 -2.22 -29.05
N ASP A 111 -23.51 -2.65 -28.65
CA ASP A 111 -23.95 -4.04 -28.71
C ASP A 111 -25.18 -4.18 -29.62
N GLU A 112 -24.96 -3.97 -30.92
CA GLU A 112 -26.00 -4.09 -31.94
C GLU A 112 -25.76 -5.30 -32.85
N ASP A 113 -26.85 -5.93 -33.29
CA ASP A 113 -26.84 -7.22 -33.99
C ASP A 113 -27.09 -7.11 -35.51
N ASN A 114 -27.30 -5.90 -36.01
CA ASN A 114 -27.33 -5.55 -37.43
C ASN A 114 -26.55 -4.25 -37.75
N LYS A 115 -26.27 -4.03 -39.04
CA LYS A 115 -25.39 -2.92 -39.48
C LYS A 115 -26.04 -1.56 -39.29
N GLU A 116 -27.32 -1.47 -39.58
CA GLU A 116 -28.08 -0.25 -39.56
C GLU A 116 -28.16 0.31 -38.14
N ASP A 117 -28.49 -0.55 -37.17
CA ASP A 117 -28.58 -0.18 -35.76
C ASP A 117 -27.19 0.11 -35.17
N LEU A 118 -26.15 -0.65 -35.54
CA LEU A 118 -24.78 -0.35 -35.14
C LEU A 118 -24.35 1.05 -35.59
N LEU A 119 -24.64 1.42 -36.84
CA LEU A 119 -24.30 2.74 -37.38
C LEU A 119 -25.11 3.86 -36.71
N ALA A 120 -26.38 3.61 -36.39
CA ALA A 120 -27.19 4.55 -35.63
C ALA A 120 -26.62 4.79 -34.22
N ALA A 121 -26.22 3.72 -33.53
CA ALA A 121 -25.61 3.80 -32.20
C ALA A 121 -24.24 4.48 -32.22
N ILE A 122 -23.41 4.23 -33.24
CA ILE A 122 -22.13 4.95 -33.43
C ILE A 122 -22.38 6.44 -33.59
N LYS A 123 -23.40 6.82 -34.37
CA LYS A 123 -23.77 8.21 -34.57
C LYS A 123 -24.26 8.87 -33.27
N GLU A 124 -25.14 8.20 -32.54
CA GLU A 124 -25.65 8.69 -31.25
C GLU A 124 -24.51 8.87 -30.25
N TYR A 125 -23.62 7.87 -30.12
CA TYR A 125 -22.44 7.97 -29.28
C TYR A 125 -21.56 9.17 -29.65
N ALA A 126 -21.36 9.41 -30.95
CA ALA A 126 -20.61 10.56 -31.44
C ALA A 126 -21.26 11.89 -31.03
N GLU A 127 -22.58 12.01 -31.16
CA GLU A 127 -23.34 13.21 -30.79
C GLU A 127 -23.31 13.48 -29.28
N GLU A 128 -23.31 12.43 -28.45
CA GLU A 128 -23.18 12.54 -27.00
C GLU A 128 -21.77 12.91 -26.53
N HIS A 129 -20.75 12.63 -27.35
CA HIS A 129 -19.33 12.85 -27.04
C HIS A 129 -18.68 13.82 -28.05
N PRO A 130 -19.15 15.08 -28.18
CA PRO A 130 -18.66 16.00 -29.21
C PRO A 130 -17.20 16.44 -29.02
N ASP A 131 -16.69 16.41 -27.79
CA ASP A 131 -15.33 16.85 -27.46
C ASP A 131 -14.26 15.75 -27.68
N ASP A 132 -14.68 14.50 -27.90
CA ASP A 132 -13.78 13.38 -28.12
C ASP A 132 -13.13 13.47 -29.50
N LYS A 133 -11.82 13.72 -29.54
CA LYS A 133 -11.08 13.83 -30.80
C LYS A 133 -10.98 12.51 -31.57
N TRP A 134 -11.17 11.39 -30.88
CA TRP A 134 -11.14 10.04 -31.44
C TRP A 134 -12.16 9.19 -30.69
N LEU A 135 -13.15 8.68 -31.42
CA LEU A 135 -14.09 7.70 -30.89
C LEU A 135 -13.44 6.32 -30.92
N ARG A 136 -13.26 5.72 -29.74
CA ARG A 136 -12.78 4.34 -29.63
C ARG A 136 -13.94 3.50 -29.12
N LEU A 137 -14.42 2.61 -29.98
CA LEU A 137 -15.64 1.84 -29.77
C LEU A 137 -15.28 0.36 -29.87
N CYS A 138 -15.85 -0.45 -29.00
CA CYS A 138 -15.57 -1.88 -28.99
C CYS A 138 -16.81 -2.70 -29.29
N CYS A 139 -16.59 -4.01 -29.25
CA CYS A 139 -17.63 -4.96 -28.90
C CYS A 139 -18.71 -5.16 -29.98
N TRP A 140 -18.43 -4.72 -31.21
CA TRP A 140 -19.23 -5.01 -32.39
C TRP A 140 -18.87 -6.38 -33.01
N PRO A 141 -19.85 -7.10 -33.56
CA PRO A 141 -19.60 -8.38 -34.20
C PRO A 141 -18.93 -8.24 -35.58
N THR A 142 -17.70 -8.73 -35.68
CA THR A 142 -16.87 -8.60 -36.89
C THR A 142 -17.47 -9.21 -38.17
N TYR A 143 -18.33 -10.22 -38.04
CA TYR A 143 -18.96 -10.90 -39.18
C TYR A 143 -19.89 -9.98 -40.01
N MET A 144 -20.36 -8.87 -39.44
CA MET A 144 -21.19 -7.91 -40.16
C MET A 144 -20.44 -7.35 -41.37
N PHE A 145 -19.20 -6.91 -41.17
CA PHE A 145 -18.46 -6.13 -42.16
C PHE A 145 -17.35 -6.92 -42.86
N VAL A 146 -17.11 -8.16 -42.45
CA VAL A 146 -16.09 -9.03 -43.04
C VAL A 146 -16.73 -10.05 -43.98
N HIS A 147 -16.30 -10.05 -45.24
CA HIS A 147 -16.75 -10.98 -46.28
C HIS A 147 -15.55 -11.63 -46.98
N GLY A 148 -15.16 -12.82 -46.52
CA GLY A 148 -13.96 -13.51 -46.98
C GLY A 148 -12.69 -12.74 -46.60
N ASN A 149 -11.91 -12.31 -47.58
CA ASN A 149 -10.70 -11.50 -47.36
C ASN A 149 -10.97 -9.98 -47.41
N LYS A 150 -12.24 -9.56 -47.50
CA LYS A 150 -12.63 -8.14 -47.43
C LYS A 150 -13.06 -7.82 -46.02
N GLY A 151 -12.46 -6.78 -45.44
CA GLY A 151 -12.76 -6.31 -44.09
C GLY A 151 -13.77 -5.17 -44.07
N PRO A 152 -13.99 -4.54 -42.90
CA PRO A 152 -14.73 -3.28 -42.83
C PRO A 152 -14.04 -2.21 -43.69
N ASP A 153 -14.84 -1.50 -44.48
CA ASP A 153 -14.42 -0.36 -45.29
C ASP A 153 -14.65 0.92 -44.50
N LYS A 154 -13.65 1.82 -44.45
CA LYS A 154 -13.77 3.08 -43.69
C LYS A 154 -14.94 3.94 -44.16
N GLU A 155 -15.32 3.83 -45.44
CA GLU A 155 -16.42 4.56 -46.05
C GLU A 155 -17.76 4.30 -45.34
N VAL A 156 -17.90 3.15 -44.69
CA VAL A 156 -19.11 2.80 -43.92
C VAL A 156 -19.23 3.64 -42.65
N LEU A 157 -18.10 3.89 -41.97
CA LEU A 157 -18.06 4.76 -40.78
C LEU A 157 -18.15 6.24 -41.18
N ASP A 158 -17.54 6.63 -42.31
CA ASP A 158 -17.60 7.99 -42.84
C ASP A 158 -19.05 8.43 -43.16
N LEU A 159 -20.01 7.49 -43.33
CA LEU A 159 -21.44 7.82 -43.48
C LEU A 159 -22.06 8.46 -42.23
N VAL A 160 -21.54 8.12 -41.03
CA VAL A 160 -22.12 8.52 -39.74
C VAL A 160 -21.21 9.43 -38.93
N VAL A 161 -19.88 9.29 -39.07
CA VAL A 161 -18.87 10.11 -38.39
C VAL A 161 -17.75 10.47 -39.38
N PRO A 162 -17.95 11.49 -40.24
CA PRO A 162 -16.98 11.86 -41.28
C PRO A 162 -15.86 12.81 -40.82
N ASP A 163 -15.98 13.39 -39.62
CA ASP A 163 -15.19 14.55 -39.19
C ASP A 163 -14.06 14.21 -38.20
N ARG A 164 -14.00 12.97 -37.73
CA ARG A 164 -12.95 12.50 -36.81
C ARG A 164 -12.74 10.98 -36.88
N PRO A 165 -11.57 10.49 -36.45
CA PRO A 165 -11.29 9.06 -36.43
C PRO A 165 -12.26 8.27 -35.55
N VAL A 166 -12.68 7.11 -36.05
CA VAL A 166 -13.40 6.06 -35.33
C VAL A 166 -12.55 4.79 -35.39
N TRP A 167 -12.33 4.15 -34.25
CA TRP A 167 -11.57 2.91 -34.10
C TRP A 167 -12.37 1.87 -33.34
#